data_AF-A0A819LKF6-F1
#
_entry.id   AF-A0A819LKF6-F1
#
_cell.length_a   1.000
_cell.length_b   1.000
_cell.length_c   1.000
_cell.angle_alpha   90.00
_cell.angle_beta   90.00
_cell.angle_gamma   90.00
#
_symmetry.space_group_name_H-M   'P 1'
#
loop_
_entity.id
_entity.type
_entity.pdbx_description
1 polymer ?
#
loop_
_entity_poly.entity_id
_entity_poly.type
_entity_poly.pdbx_seq_one_letter_code
_entity_poly.pdbx_strand_id
1 'polypeptide(L)'
;MFYTQVISIFFSLKKKCSLPPTSLMQANYERIAEAFGCQGYLARTQEEVKKSVQSALAEKTRPSIINVFIDPSSGRVQQEHAWLTRSKI
;
A
#
# COMPACT_ATOMS: atom_id res chain seq x y z
N MET A 1 -44.54 26.39 2.71
CA MET A 1 -44.32 24.97 3.04
C MET A 1 -43.62 24.26 1.86
N PHE A 2 -42.47 24.75 1.36
CA PHE A 2 -41.77 24.10 0.23
C PHE A 2 -40.23 24.25 0.23
N TYR A 3 -39.61 24.79 1.29
CA TYR A 3 -38.19 25.17 1.27
C TYR A 3 -37.23 24.23 2.03
N THR A 4 -37.72 23.18 2.70
CA THR A 4 -36.87 22.26 3.49
C THR A 4 -36.51 20.96 2.77
N GLN A 5 -37.14 20.63 1.64
CA GLN A 5 -36.86 19.38 0.90
C GLN A 5 -35.59 19.45 0.03
N VAL A 6 -35.08 20.64 -0.29
CA VAL A 6 -33.92 20.78 -1.19
C VAL A 6 -32.58 20.51 -0.47
N ILE A 7 -32.50 20.72 0.85
CA ILE A 7 -31.26 20.55 1.63
C ILE A 7 -30.92 19.06 1.86
N SER A 8 -31.90 18.14 1.79
CA SER A 8 -31.67 16.72 2.06
C SER A 8 -30.99 15.98 0.89
N ILE A 9 -31.12 16.48 -0.35
CA ILE A 9 -30.60 15.81 -1.55
C ILE A 9 -29.07 15.95 -1.67
N PHE A 10 -28.47 16.98 -1.07
CA PHE A 10 -27.02 17.24 -1.20
C PHE A 10 -26.15 16.34 -0.30
N PHE A 11 -26.72 15.60 0.64
CA PHE A 11 -25.96 14.74 1.58
C PHE A 11 -25.80 13.29 1.09
N SER A 12 -26.40 12.93 -0.05
CA SER A 12 -26.56 11.52 -0.45
C SER A 12 -25.61 11.05 -1.56
N LEU A 13 -24.41 11.62 -1.70
CA LEU A 13 -23.38 11.11 -2.63
C LEU A 13 -21.96 11.23 -2.08
N LYS A 14 -21.73 10.79 -0.84
CA LYS A 14 -20.40 10.21 -0.50
C LYS A 14 -20.40 8.73 -0.88
N LYS A 15 -20.39 8.44 -2.19
CA LYS A 15 -20.10 7.08 -2.66
C LYS A 15 -18.67 6.75 -2.26
N LYS A 16 -18.51 5.87 -1.27
CA LYS A 16 -17.23 5.26 -0.93
C LYS A 16 -16.78 4.47 -2.16
N CYS A 17 -15.58 4.74 -2.67
CA CYS A 17 -15.01 3.99 -3.79
C CYS A 17 -14.98 2.50 -3.38
N SER A 18 -15.79 1.67 -4.04
CA SER A 18 -16.14 0.31 -3.58
C SER A 18 -15.16 -0.76 -4.02
N LEU A 19 -13.89 -0.38 -4.24
CA LEU A 19 -12.87 -1.34 -4.60
C LEU A 19 -12.59 -2.22 -3.36
N PRO A 20 -12.46 -3.55 -3.54
CA PRO A 20 -12.04 -4.41 -2.44
C PRO A 20 -10.68 -3.93 -1.92
N PRO A 21 -10.41 -4.04 -0.61
CA PRO A 21 -9.16 -3.56 -0.01
C PRO A 21 -7.91 -4.23 -0.63
N THR A 22 -8.08 -5.35 -1.32
CA THR A 22 -7.03 -6.11 -2.01
C THR A 22 -6.82 -5.71 -3.47
N SER A 23 -7.56 -4.73 -3.99
CA SER A 23 -7.51 -4.35 -5.41
C SER A 23 -6.12 -3.90 -5.89
N LEU A 24 -5.24 -3.45 -4.98
CA LEU A 24 -3.88 -3.03 -5.30
C LEU A 24 -2.81 -4.11 -5.04
N MET A 25 -3.20 -5.32 -4.61
CA MET A 25 -2.24 -6.40 -4.33
C MET A 25 -1.52 -6.87 -5.59
N GLN A 26 -2.16 -6.82 -6.76
CA GLN A 26 -1.56 -7.25 -8.03
C GLN A 26 -0.86 -6.12 -8.80
N ALA A 27 -0.57 -5.00 -8.12
CA ALA A 27 0.20 -3.93 -8.73
C ALA A 27 1.68 -4.36 -8.82
N ASN A 28 2.14 -4.68 -10.03
CA ASN A 28 3.51 -5.09 -10.33
C ASN A 28 4.45 -3.86 -10.35
N TYR A 29 4.64 -3.22 -9.19
CA TYR A 29 5.48 -2.02 -9.05
C TYR A 29 6.92 -2.25 -9.50
N GLU A 30 7.42 -3.47 -9.40
CA GLU A 30 8.75 -3.86 -9.88
C GLU A 30 8.86 -3.69 -11.40
N ARG A 31 7.82 -4.03 -12.17
CA ARG A 31 7.81 -3.86 -13.63
C ARG A 31 7.74 -2.40 -14.04
N ILE A 32 7.04 -1.60 -13.24
CA ILE A 32 7.00 -0.15 -13.44
C ILE A 32 8.41 0.42 -13.24
N ALA A 33 9.11 0.01 -12.18
CA ALA A 33 10.48 0.41 -11.92
C ALA A 33 11.42 0.03 -13.08
N GLU A 34 11.32 -1.21 -13.58
CA GLU A 34 12.09 -1.69 -14.72
C GLU A 34 11.83 -0.88 -16.00
N ALA A 35 10.58 -0.49 -16.26
CA ALA A 35 10.23 0.35 -17.40
C ALA A 35 10.87 1.75 -17.35
N PHE A 36 11.12 2.28 -16.15
CA PHE A 36 11.84 3.53 -15.94
C PHE A 36 13.37 3.35 -15.85
N GLY A 37 13.90 2.15 -16.08
CA GLY A 37 15.33 1.85 -16.00
C GLY A 37 15.87 1.72 -14.57
N CYS A 38 14.98 1.57 -13.60
CA CYS A 38 15.30 1.33 -12.20
C CYS A 38 15.29 -0.18 -11.91
N GLN A 39 15.93 -0.59 -10.81
CA GLN A 39 15.95 -2.01 -10.43
C GLN A 39 14.69 -2.36 -9.64
N GLY A 40 13.89 -3.29 -10.17
CA GLY A 40 12.70 -3.84 -9.49
C GLY A 40 13.00 -5.16 -8.79
N TYR A 41 12.41 -5.36 -7.61
CA TYR A 41 12.41 -6.64 -6.88
C TYR A 41 11.00 -6.96 -6.38
N LEU A 42 10.62 -8.24 -6.45
CA LEU A 42 9.38 -8.77 -5.86
C LEU A 42 9.75 -9.76 -4.75
N ALA A 43 9.24 -9.53 -3.54
CA ALA A 43 9.49 -10.39 -2.38
C ALA A 43 8.17 -10.79 -1.71
N ARG A 44 8.00 -12.09 -1.46
CA ARG A 44 6.86 -12.68 -0.73
C ARG A 44 7.29 -13.29 0.60
N THR A 45 8.54 -13.72 0.69
CA THR A 45 9.11 -14.38 1.88
C THR A 45 10.12 -13.47 2.59
N GLN A 46 10.39 -13.73 3.88
CA GLN A 46 11.37 -12.94 4.64
C GLN A 46 12.79 -13.11 4.09
N GLU A 47 13.11 -14.27 3.54
CA GLU A 47 14.39 -14.56 2.90
C GLU A 47 14.57 -13.73 1.63
N GLU A 48 13.53 -13.62 0.80
CA GLU A 48 13.53 -12.78 -0.40
C GLU A 48 13.65 -11.30 -0.05
N VAL A 49 13.00 -10.85 1.03
CA VAL A 49 13.16 -9.48 1.52
C VAL A 49 14.62 -9.23 1.93
N LYS A 50 15.24 -10.12 2.72
CA LYS A 50 16.65 -9.96 3.12
C LYS A 50 17.59 -9.91 1.91
N LYS A 51 17.40 -10.80 0.94
CA LYS A 51 18.21 -10.84 -0.28
C LYS A 51 18.04 -9.58 -1.13
N SER A 52 16.79 -9.16 -1.38
CA SER A 52 16.50 -7.96 -2.17
C SER A 52 17.05 -6.70 -1.52
N VAL A 53 16.98 -6.56 -0.19
CA VAL A 53 17.61 -5.45 0.54
C VAL A 53 19.12 -5.47 0.40
N GLN A 54 19.77 -6.63 0.52
CA GLN A 54 21.22 -6.74 0.32
C GLN A 54 21.63 -6.36 -1.11
N SER A 55 20.91 -6.82 -2.12
CA SER A 55 21.17 -6.47 -3.52
C SER A 55 20.92 -4.98 -3.79
N ALA A 56 19.84 -4.41 -3.24
CA ALA A 56 19.51 -2.99 -3.36
C ALA A 56 20.56 -2.09 -2.71
N LEU A 57 21.16 -2.51 -1.59
CA LEU A 57 22.23 -1.76 -0.91
C LEU A 57 23.59 -1.88 -1.60
N ALA A 58 23.82 -2.96 -2.34
CA ALA A 58 25.05 -3.15 -3.11
C ALA A 58 25.09 -2.21 -4.34
N GLU A 59 23.94 -1.98 -4.97
CA GLU A 59 23.81 -1.08 -6.11
C GLU A 59 23.66 0.39 -5.65
N LYS A 60 24.71 1.20 -5.81
CA LYS A 60 24.70 2.63 -5.42
C LYS A 60 24.30 3.57 -6.55
N THR A 61 24.26 3.08 -7.77
CA THR A 61 24.18 3.93 -8.97
C THR A 61 22.74 4.20 -9.38
N ARG A 62 21.82 3.30 -9.05
CA ARG A 62 20.42 3.35 -9.49
C ARG A 62 19.47 3.18 -8.31
N PRO A 63 18.33 3.90 -8.31
CA PRO A 63 17.30 3.66 -7.33
C PRO A 63 16.71 2.25 -7.54
N SER A 64 16.36 1.62 -6.43
CA SER A 64 15.78 0.28 -6.39
C SER A 64 14.42 0.32 -5.70
N ILE A 65 13.45 -0.42 -6.25
CA ILE A 65 12.10 -0.57 -5.71
C ILE A 65 11.93 -2.03 -5.31
N ILE A 66 11.58 -2.27 -4.04
CA ILE A 66 11.27 -3.59 -3.51
C ILE A 66 9.78 -3.65 -3.22
N ASN A 67 9.06 -4.41 -4.04
CA ASN A 67 7.64 -4.70 -3.87
C ASN A 67 7.47 -5.88 -2.91
N VAL A 68 7.07 -5.61 -1.67
CA VAL A 68 6.88 -6.64 -0.64
C VAL A 68 5.41 -7.02 -0.54
N PHE A 69 5.11 -8.29 -0.82
CA PHE A 69 3.78 -8.84 -0.67
C PHE A 69 3.50 -9.09 0.81
N ILE A 70 2.50 -8.40 1.34
CA ILE A 70 2.04 -8.55 2.72
C ILE A 70 0.70 -9.27 2.68
N ASP A 71 0.54 -10.30 3.51
CA ASP A 71 -0.74 -10.99 3.66
C ASP A 71 -1.75 -10.06 4.37
N PRO A 72 -2.84 -9.64 3.70
CA PRO A 72 -3.84 -8.75 4.27
C PRO A 72 -4.70 -9.41 5.35
N SER A 73 -4.69 -10.75 5.43
CA SER A 73 -5.39 -11.54 6.45
C SER A 73 -4.53 -11.83 7.68
N SER A 74 -3.25 -11.40 7.67
CA SER A 74 -2.39 -11.50 8.85
C SER A 74 -2.99 -10.70 10.01
N GLY A 75 -3.22 -11.40 11.12
CA GLY A 75 -3.78 -10.79 12.33
C GLY A 75 -2.89 -9.68 12.86
N ARG A 76 -3.49 -8.71 13.56
CA ARG A 76 -2.74 -7.63 14.20
C ARG A 76 -1.84 -8.20 15.29
N VAL A 77 -0.53 -8.25 15.05
CA VAL A 77 0.45 -8.54 16.09
C VAL A 77 0.50 -7.34 17.04
N GLN A 78 0.46 -7.59 18.34
CA GLN A 78 0.57 -6.53 19.35
C GLN A 78 1.95 -5.88 19.23
N GLN A 79 1.98 -4.60 18.89
CA GLN A 79 3.24 -3.87 18.75
C GLN A 79 3.70 -3.33 20.11
N GLU A 80 4.98 -3.54 20.42
CA GLU A 80 5.63 -3.14 21.67
C GLU A 80 5.52 -1.64 21.97
N HIS A 81 5.47 -0.80 20.92
CA HIS A 81 5.57 0.64 21.10
C HIS A 81 4.32 1.40 20.65
N ALA A 82 3.86 2.31 21.52
CA ALA A 82 2.64 3.10 21.34
C ALA A 82 2.66 4.03 20.10
N TRP A 83 3.83 4.42 19.61
CA TRP A 83 3.97 5.27 18.41
C TRP A 83 3.73 4.51 17.10
N LEU A 84 3.87 3.18 17.11
CA LEU A 84 3.50 2.32 15.99
C LEU A 84 2.00 1.98 16.00
N THR A 85 1.30 2.22 17.12
CA THR A 85 -0.13 1.92 17.33
C THR A 85 -1.07 3.12 17.24
N ARG A 86 -0.55 4.36 17.21
CA ARG A 86 -1.39 5.55 17.08
C ARG A 86 -1.66 5.89 15.61
N SER A 87 -2.80 5.46 15.10
CA SER A 87 -3.54 6.21 14.07
C SER A 87 -4.71 6.91 14.76
N LYS A 88 -4.49 8.17 15.15
CA LYS A 88 -5.58 9.04 15.61
C LYS A 88 -5.52 10.33 14.80
N ILE A 89 -6.25 10.34 13.69
CA ILE A 89 -6.95 11.51 13.14
C ILE A 89 -8.17 10.99 12.38
#